data_AF-A0A507ZPU9-F1
#
_entry.id   AF-A0A507ZPU9-F1
#
_cell.length_a   1.000
_cell.length_b   1.000
_cell.length_c   1.000
_cell.angle_alpha   90.00
_cell.angle_beta   90.00
_cell.angle_gamma   90.00
#
_symmetry.space_group_name_H-M   'P 1'
#
loop_
_entity.id
_entity.type
_entity.pdbx_description
1 polymer ?
#
loop_
_entity_poly.entity_id
_entity_poly.type
_entity_poly.pdbx_seq_one_letter_code
_entity_poly.pdbx_strand_id
1 'polypeptide(L)'
;MAEMLFNPYQELIFDNQFCFLTGTLTTEKMTVFPKWLMQHFKLEEEKVEMMDKTKTYHYQDLQLPCSTEVKKAFLDLDAKVKVAYDKGYEGMAALEEEDLFLWTGRIVYGLLYYEMLYERDTQLKKGKDFQLSLHLRDRFGKFHLMLQSIIEPVKFVGKRPWSIVVFPLKYSADIFSYRDDPISLMFSFGVNGFGFIACLQDNGIIKENQKETLEKMKDHVLHPIQFEELYARFHYLDYIMQHKPQQKIENTDNGISIEAIQPEKSTDEAIFGLWNDDLFAQLLANYWQVYGIERENILRFQKPPLSFLENPYTKEFINPETIKLPF
;
A
#
# COMPACT_ATOMS: atom_id res chain seq x y z
N MET A 1 19.09 1.12 27.85
CA MET A 1 18.31 2.19 27.21
C MET A 1 18.28 1.84 25.73
N ALA A 2 17.13 1.46 25.19
CA ALA A 2 17.01 1.23 23.76
C ALA A 2 17.29 2.57 23.05
N GLU A 3 18.24 2.58 22.13
CA GLU A 3 18.50 3.75 21.28
C GLU A 3 17.22 4.10 20.53
N MET A 4 16.88 5.38 20.48
CA MET A 4 15.77 5.85 19.67
C MET A 4 16.15 5.63 18.21
N LEU A 5 15.44 4.71 17.54
CA LEU A 5 15.65 4.42 16.14
C LEU A 5 15.50 5.68 15.27
N PHE A 6 16.21 5.70 14.14
CA PHE A 6 16.25 6.85 13.23
C PHE A 6 14.84 7.19 12.71
N ASN A 7 14.52 8.48 12.61
CA ASN A 7 13.25 8.93 12.04
C ASN A 7 13.47 10.18 11.17
N PRO A 8 13.42 10.05 9.83
CA PRO A 8 13.71 11.17 8.92
C PRO A 8 12.63 12.26 8.96
N TYR A 9 11.43 11.98 9.47
CA TYR A 9 10.31 12.94 9.48
C TYR A 9 10.32 13.91 10.66
N GLN A 10 11.16 13.69 11.68
CA GLN A 10 11.32 14.62 12.80
C GLN A 10 12.01 15.91 12.33
N GLU A 11 13.13 15.75 11.62
CA GLU A 11 13.96 16.85 11.11
C GLU A 11 13.87 17.02 9.58
N LEU A 12 13.03 16.23 8.91
CA LEU A 12 12.84 16.23 7.45
C LEU A 12 14.16 15.95 6.68
N ILE A 13 14.90 14.93 7.14
CA ILE A 13 16.19 14.51 6.58
C ILE A 13 15.93 13.57 5.41
N PHE A 14 16.11 14.08 4.19
CA PHE A 14 15.94 13.34 2.95
C PHE A 14 17.18 13.39 2.04
N ASP A 15 18.35 13.73 2.59
CA ASP A 15 19.57 13.88 1.81
C ASP A 15 20.12 12.53 1.32
N ASN A 16 20.75 12.57 0.13
CA ASN A 16 21.28 11.38 -0.52
C ASN A 16 22.53 10.78 0.14
N GLN A 17 23.03 11.41 1.21
CA GLN A 17 24.23 11.00 1.96
C GLN A 17 23.89 10.13 3.17
N PHE A 18 22.61 10.07 3.57
CA PHE A 18 22.17 9.29 4.73
C PHE A 18 21.32 8.12 4.27
N CYS A 19 21.53 6.96 4.88
CA CYS A 19 20.66 5.82 4.66
C CYS A 19 19.22 6.19 5.03
N PHE A 20 18.29 5.93 4.12
CA PHE A 20 16.89 6.26 4.31
C PHE A 20 16.27 5.61 5.56
N LEU A 21 16.78 4.45 5.97
CA LEU A 21 16.22 3.64 7.04
C LEU A 21 16.93 3.83 8.38
N THR A 22 18.26 3.95 8.38
CA THR A 22 19.07 4.02 9.62
C THR A 22 19.70 5.38 9.89
N GLY A 23 19.69 6.30 8.92
CA GLY A 23 20.36 7.60 9.04
C GLY A 23 21.89 7.54 8.98
N THR A 24 22.50 6.37 8.81
CA THR A 24 23.97 6.23 8.71
C THR A 24 24.49 6.84 7.42
N LEU A 25 25.65 7.50 7.45
CA LEU A 25 26.32 8.00 6.24
C LEU A 25 26.58 6.87 5.24
N THR A 26 26.26 7.11 3.97
CA THR A 26 26.40 6.12 2.90
C THR A 26 26.60 6.79 1.54
N THR A 27 27.28 6.07 0.65
CA THR A 27 27.30 6.35 -0.80
C THR A 27 26.58 5.26 -1.59
N GLU A 28 26.15 4.20 -0.90
CA GLU A 28 25.49 3.06 -1.48
C GLU A 28 24.00 3.33 -1.71
N LYS A 29 23.47 2.72 -2.77
CA LYS A 29 22.08 2.86 -3.19
C LYS A 29 21.47 1.51 -3.54
N MET A 30 20.15 1.49 -3.49
CA MET A 30 19.31 0.39 -3.98
C MET A 30 18.13 0.96 -4.76
N THR A 31 17.58 0.19 -5.70
CA THR A 31 16.39 0.58 -6.44
C THR A 31 15.16 0.52 -5.55
N VAL A 32 14.21 1.44 -5.75
CA VAL A 32 12.91 1.44 -5.06
C VAL A 32 12.14 0.17 -5.39
N PHE A 33 12.08 -0.14 -6.68
CA PHE A 33 11.48 -1.37 -7.19
C PHE A 33 12.53 -2.51 -7.24
N PRO A 34 12.13 -3.75 -6.95
CA PRO A 34 13.01 -4.90 -7.09
C PRO A 34 13.49 -5.07 -8.52
N LYS A 35 14.80 -5.34 -8.71
CA LYS A 35 15.38 -5.52 -10.06
C LYS A 35 14.71 -6.64 -10.84
N TRP A 36 14.45 -7.79 -10.20
CA TRP A 36 13.83 -8.93 -10.88
C TRP A 36 12.41 -8.57 -11.38
N LEU A 37 11.68 -7.74 -10.62
CA LEU A 37 10.33 -7.32 -10.98
C LEU A 37 10.37 -6.38 -12.20
N MET A 38 11.28 -5.40 -12.17
CA MET A 38 11.48 -4.50 -13.30
C MET A 38 11.91 -5.24 -14.55
N GLN A 39 12.82 -6.21 -14.43
CA GLN A 39 13.26 -7.04 -15.56
C GLN A 39 12.15 -7.92 -16.12
N HIS A 40 11.34 -8.52 -15.25
CA HIS A 40 10.24 -9.39 -15.64
C HIS A 40 9.18 -8.63 -16.46
N PHE A 41 8.81 -7.43 -16.02
CA PHE A 41 7.82 -6.59 -16.69
C PHE A 41 8.42 -5.54 -17.64
N LYS A 42 9.73 -5.57 -17.86
CA LYS A 42 10.49 -4.61 -18.71
C LYS A 42 10.26 -3.14 -18.33
N LEU A 43 10.16 -2.86 -17.03
CA LEU A 43 9.83 -1.53 -16.51
C LEU A 43 11.03 -0.58 -16.41
N GLU A 44 12.28 -1.07 -16.54
CA GLU A 44 13.49 -0.28 -16.24
C GLU A 44 13.50 1.09 -16.95
N GLU A 45 13.20 1.10 -18.25
CA GLU A 45 13.12 2.31 -19.10
C GLU A 45 11.71 2.93 -19.15
N GLU A 46 10.70 2.26 -18.60
CA GLU A 46 9.34 2.80 -18.53
C GLU A 46 9.27 3.97 -17.55
N LYS A 47 8.27 4.84 -17.74
CA LYS A 47 8.08 6.01 -16.89
C LYS A 47 7.04 5.75 -15.81
N VAL A 48 7.31 6.28 -14.63
CA VAL A 48 6.36 6.42 -13.54
C VAL A 48 6.06 7.91 -13.35
N GLU A 49 4.78 8.25 -13.31
CA GLU A 49 4.29 9.60 -13.02
C GLU A 49 4.13 9.77 -11.51
N MET A 50 4.61 10.90 -10.97
CA MET A 50 4.37 11.27 -9.57
C MET A 50 2.92 11.75 -9.38
N MET A 51 2.47 11.88 -8.13
CA MET A 51 1.08 12.17 -7.79
C MET A 51 0.54 13.45 -8.45
N ASP A 52 1.35 14.49 -8.56
CA ASP A 52 0.95 15.76 -9.17
C ASP A 52 0.93 15.75 -10.71
N LYS A 53 1.37 14.63 -11.32
CA LYS A 53 1.53 14.40 -12.77
C LYS A 53 2.41 15.42 -13.49
N THR A 54 3.15 16.25 -12.75
CA THR A 54 4.07 17.22 -13.36
C THR A 54 5.47 16.65 -13.52
N LYS A 55 5.81 15.65 -12.70
CA LYS A 55 7.11 14.99 -12.71
C LYS A 55 7.00 13.53 -13.09
N THR A 56 7.93 13.10 -13.93
CA THR A 56 8.07 11.70 -14.36
C THR A 56 9.50 11.25 -14.13
N TYR A 57 9.67 9.99 -13.75
CA TYR A 57 10.96 9.34 -13.61
C TYR A 57 10.96 8.03 -14.39
N HIS A 58 12.14 7.53 -14.76
CA HIS A 58 12.27 6.14 -15.15
C HIS A 58 12.32 5.25 -13.91
N TYR A 59 11.72 4.05 -13.94
CA TYR A 59 11.69 3.16 -12.77
C TYR A 59 13.10 2.86 -12.24
N GLN A 60 14.09 2.69 -13.12
CA GLN A 60 15.48 2.41 -12.73
C GLN A 60 16.18 3.57 -12.00
N ASP A 61 15.72 4.80 -12.24
CA ASP A 61 16.29 6.01 -11.65
C ASP A 61 15.75 6.28 -10.24
N LEU A 62 14.66 5.60 -9.85
CA LEU A 62 14.13 5.62 -8.50
C LEU A 62 15.01 4.76 -7.59
N GLN A 63 15.86 5.44 -6.82
CA GLN A 63 16.83 4.82 -5.93
C GLN A 63 16.81 5.46 -4.55
N LEU A 64 17.05 4.64 -3.52
CA LEU A 64 17.17 5.07 -2.14
C LEU A 64 18.63 4.98 -1.68
N PRO A 65 19.16 6.01 -0.99
CA PRO A 65 20.43 5.89 -0.29
C PRO A 65 20.28 4.88 0.86
N CYS A 66 21.14 3.89 0.94
CA CYS A 66 21.03 2.82 1.94
C CYS A 66 22.39 2.39 2.47
N SER A 67 22.44 1.91 3.72
CA SER A 67 23.61 1.21 4.24
C SER A 67 23.72 -0.18 3.60
N THR A 68 24.91 -0.77 3.66
CA THR A 68 25.16 -2.12 3.14
C THR A 68 24.28 -3.16 3.82
N GLU A 69 24.01 -3.00 5.13
CA GLU A 69 23.15 -3.88 5.91
C GLU A 69 21.69 -3.83 5.43
N VAL A 70 21.12 -2.62 5.31
CA VAL A 70 19.75 -2.41 4.82
C VAL A 70 19.59 -2.98 3.41
N LYS A 71 20.56 -2.69 2.53
CA LYS A 71 20.54 -3.19 1.17
C LYS A 71 20.55 -4.72 1.13
N LYS A 72 21.41 -5.35 1.91
CA LYS A 72 21.49 -6.81 1.98
C LYS A 72 20.15 -7.40 2.46
N ALA A 73 19.58 -6.87 3.54
CA ALA A 73 18.33 -7.38 4.10
C ALA A 73 17.17 -7.30 3.09
N PHE A 74 17.06 -6.19 2.34
CA PHE A 74 16.06 -6.08 1.29
C PHE A 74 16.34 -6.96 0.05
N LEU A 75 17.59 -7.22 -0.30
CA LEU A 75 17.92 -8.17 -1.38
C LEU A 75 17.57 -9.61 -1.00
N ASP A 76 17.77 -9.98 0.27
CA ASP A 76 17.35 -11.29 0.79
C ASP A 76 15.82 -11.40 0.79
N LEU A 77 15.11 -10.34 1.18
CA LEU A 77 13.65 -10.24 1.08
C LEU A 77 13.17 -10.32 -0.38
N ASP A 78 13.84 -9.63 -1.31
CA ASP A 78 13.51 -9.69 -2.75
C ASP A 78 13.62 -11.11 -3.29
N ALA A 79 14.66 -11.85 -2.88
CA ALA A 79 14.82 -13.25 -3.27
C ALA A 79 13.71 -14.14 -2.70
N LYS A 80 13.34 -13.94 -1.43
CA LYS A 80 12.24 -14.66 -0.77
C LYS A 80 10.90 -14.41 -1.47
N VAL A 81 10.57 -13.15 -1.73
CA VAL A 81 9.33 -12.78 -2.44
C VAL A 81 9.35 -13.28 -3.88
N LYS A 82 10.49 -13.27 -4.57
CA LYS A 82 10.59 -13.85 -5.92
C LYS A 82 10.26 -15.35 -5.93
N VAL A 83 10.77 -16.12 -4.97
CA VAL A 83 10.47 -17.56 -4.86
C VAL A 83 8.97 -17.81 -4.62
N ALA A 84 8.31 -16.96 -3.83
CA ALA A 84 6.87 -17.01 -3.64
C ALA A 84 6.11 -16.61 -4.92
N TYR A 85 6.55 -15.55 -5.60
CA TYR A 85 6.00 -15.07 -6.87
C TYR A 85 6.00 -16.17 -7.93
N ASP A 86 7.13 -16.88 -8.10
CA ASP A 86 7.28 -17.95 -9.09
C ASP A 86 6.33 -19.15 -8.84
N LYS A 87 5.77 -19.27 -7.63
CA LYS A 87 4.76 -20.28 -7.25
C LYS A 87 3.31 -19.78 -7.38
N GLY A 88 3.11 -18.55 -7.86
CA GLY A 88 1.78 -17.96 -8.03
C GLY A 88 1.05 -17.70 -6.70
N TYR A 89 -0.29 -17.82 -6.73
CA TYR A 89 -1.13 -17.53 -5.57
C TYR A 89 -0.73 -18.28 -4.30
N GLU A 90 -0.49 -19.59 -4.40
CA GLU A 90 -0.14 -20.41 -3.23
C GLU A 90 1.16 -19.95 -2.56
N GLY A 91 2.15 -19.56 -3.37
CA GLY A 91 3.41 -19.04 -2.85
C GLY A 91 3.23 -17.70 -2.14
N MET A 92 2.50 -16.77 -2.76
CA MET A 92 2.26 -15.43 -2.22
C MET A 92 1.36 -15.45 -0.99
N ALA A 93 0.34 -16.32 -0.96
CA ALA A 93 -0.54 -16.50 0.20
C ALA A 93 0.15 -17.19 1.39
N ALA A 94 1.24 -17.92 1.15
CA ALA A 94 2.04 -18.57 2.18
C ALA A 94 3.16 -17.67 2.76
N LEU A 95 3.38 -16.47 2.22
CA LEU A 95 4.28 -15.50 2.83
C LEU A 95 3.72 -14.98 4.15
N GLU A 96 4.60 -14.67 5.09
CA GLU A 96 4.20 -13.91 6.27
C GLU A 96 3.76 -12.51 5.83
N GLU A 97 2.66 -12.00 6.39
CA GLU A 97 2.17 -10.66 6.03
C GLU A 97 3.23 -9.57 6.27
N GLU A 98 4.13 -9.77 7.23
CA GLU A 98 5.25 -8.86 7.51
C GLU A 98 6.27 -8.80 6.36
N ASP A 99 6.53 -9.90 5.66
CA ASP A 99 7.39 -9.90 4.47
C ASP A 99 6.77 -9.05 3.36
N LEU A 100 5.45 -9.21 3.14
CA LEU A 100 4.70 -8.42 2.17
C LEU A 100 4.65 -6.95 2.57
N PHE A 101 4.44 -6.65 3.85
CA PHE A 101 4.49 -5.30 4.39
C PHE A 101 5.85 -4.64 4.13
N LEU A 102 6.96 -5.31 4.45
CA LEU A 102 8.31 -4.77 4.25
C LEU A 102 8.63 -4.58 2.76
N TRP A 103 8.28 -5.55 1.93
CA TRP A 103 8.59 -5.52 0.49
C TRP A 103 7.83 -4.41 -0.23
N THR A 104 6.52 -4.31 0.02
CA THR A 104 5.68 -3.22 -0.49
C THR A 104 6.05 -1.89 0.14
N GLY A 105 6.40 -1.91 1.42
CA GLY A 105 6.79 -0.75 2.20
C GLY A 105 8.03 -0.06 1.65
N ARG A 106 9.02 -0.80 1.12
CA ARG A 106 10.16 -0.21 0.39
C ARG A 106 9.70 0.58 -0.83
N ILE A 107 8.77 0.02 -1.62
CA ILE A 107 8.28 0.63 -2.85
C ILE A 107 7.52 1.92 -2.50
N VAL A 108 6.55 1.82 -1.60
CA VAL A 108 5.73 2.94 -1.13
C VAL A 108 6.58 4.03 -0.49
N TYR A 109 7.52 3.67 0.40
CA TYR A 109 8.45 4.64 0.98
C TYR A 109 9.32 5.29 -0.08
N GLY A 110 9.81 4.51 -1.06
CA GLY A 110 10.60 5.02 -2.15
C GLY A 110 9.89 6.10 -2.95
N LEU A 111 8.64 5.86 -3.33
CA LEU A 111 7.83 6.86 -4.01
C LEU A 111 7.57 8.08 -3.12
N LEU A 112 7.21 7.85 -1.85
CA LEU A 112 7.02 8.91 -0.87
C LEU A 112 8.28 9.77 -0.69
N TYR A 113 9.47 9.16 -0.67
CA TYR A 113 10.76 9.87 -0.60
C TYR A 113 10.93 10.84 -1.78
N TYR A 114 10.61 10.40 -3.00
CA TYR A 114 10.68 11.27 -4.18
C TYR A 114 9.61 12.37 -4.19
N GLU A 115 8.42 12.12 -3.64
CA GLU A 115 7.41 13.17 -3.40
C GLU A 115 7.93 14.22 -2.41
N MET A 116 8.51 13.79 -1.28
CA MET A 116 9.09 14.70 -0.28
C MET A 116 10.24 15.54 -0.86
N LEU A 117 11.13 14.92 -1.64
CA LEU A 117 12.21 15.63 -2.32
C LEU A 117 11.67 16.69 -3.28
N TYR A 118 10.69 16.32 -4.10
CA TYR A 118 10.11 17.23 -5.07
C TYR A 118 9.42 18.42 -4.40
N GLU A 119 8.62 18.18 -3.36
CA GLU A 119 7.96 19.25 -2.63
C GLU A 119 8.94 20.16 -1.90
N ARG A 120 9.97 19.57 -1.26
CA ARG A 120 11.04 20.34 -0.63
C ARG A 120 11.70 21.28 -1.62
N ASP A 121 12.14 20.76 -2.77
CA ASP A 121 12.81 21.54 -3.80
C ASP A 121 11.89 22.64 -4.36
N THR A 122 10.59 22.36 -4.47
CA THR A 122 9.58 23.32 -4.92
C THR A 122 9.34 24.46 -3.93
N GLN A 123 9.27 24.16 -2.61
CA GLN A 123 9.15 25.20 -1.58
C GLN A 123 10.42 26.06 -1.49
N LEU A 124 11.60 25.45 -1.56
CA LEU A 124 12.88 26.16 -1.54
C LEU A 124 13.01 27.13 -2.73
N LYS A 125 12.60 26.72 -3.93
CA LYS A 125 12.54 27.62 -5.11
C LYS A 125 11.61 28.82 -4.91
N LYS A 126 10.59 28.69 -4.05
CA LYS A 126 9.67 29.77 -3.67
C LYS A 126 10.18 30.59 -2.47
N GLY A 127 11.39 30.32 -1.97
CA GLY A 127 11.95 30.98 -0.78
C GLY A 127 11.23 30.60 0.52
N LYS A 128 10.59 29.42 0.56
CA LYS A 128 9.88 28.90 1.73
C LYS A 128 10.56 27.66 2.27
N ASP A 129 10.48 27.47 3.58
CA ASP A 129 10.92 26.24 4.21
C ASP A 129 9.95 25.09 3.90
N PHE A 130 10.50 23.91 3.68
CA PHE A 130 9.71 22.70 3.56
C PHE A 130 9.14 22.30 4.92
N GLN A 131 7.82 22.08 4.98
CA GLN A 131 7.13 21.72 6.21
C GLN A 131 6.11 20.62 5.94
N LEU A 132 5.98 19.71 6.90
CA LEU A 132 4.92 18.71 6.97
C LEU A 132 4.07 18.98 8.21
N SER A 133 2.77 18.71 8.09
CA SER A 133 1.86 18.77 9.24
C SER A 133 2.28 17.78 10.32
N LEU A 134 1.98 18.08 11.58
CA LEU A 134 2.26 17.17 12.71
C LEU A 134 1.63 15.78 12.51
N HIS A 135 0.45 15.74 11.88
CA HIS A 135 -0.24 14.51 11.55
C HIS A 135 0.57 13.64 10.57
N LEU A 136 1.04 14.22 9.47
CA LEU A 136 1.84 13.49 8.47
C LEU A 136 3.20 13.05 9.04
N ARG A 137 3.84 13.89 9.85
CA ARG A 137 5.10 13.52 10.54
C ARG A 137 4.91 12.30 11.46
N ASP A 138 3.83 12.28 12.23
CA ASP A 138 3.49 11.14 13.10
C ASP A 138 3.17 9.89 12.27
N ARG A 139 2.31 9.99 11.25
CA ARG A 139 1.93 8.87 10.37
C ARG A 139 3.18 8.26 9.71
N PHE A 140 3.92 9.06 8.94
CA PHE A 140 5.09 8.58 8.22
C PHE A 140 6.25 8.16 9.12
N GLY A 141 6.45 8.83 10.25
CA GLY A 141 7.44 8.43 11.25
C GLY A 141 7.17 7.05 11.83
N LYS A 142 5.90 6.73 12.13
CA LYS A 142 5.49 5.39 12.59
C LYS A 142 5.62 4.35 11.48
N PHE A 143 5.21 4.67 10.24
CA PHE A 143 5.43 3.78 9.11
C PHE A 143 6.92 3.45 8.93
N HIS A 144 7.79 4.46 8.98
CA HIS A 144 9.23 4.29 8.90
C HIS A 144 9.81 3.46 10.07
N LEU A 145 9.33 3.66 11.29
CA LEU A 145 9.67 2.81 12.44
C LEU A 145 9.32 1.34 12.17
N MET A 146 8.15 1.07 11.59
CA MET A 146 7.74 -0.30 11.25
C MET A 146 8.63 -0.90 10.15
N LEU A 147 9.07 -0.11 9.16
CA LEU A 147 10.02 -0.57 8.13
C LEU A 147 11.38 -0.96 8.69
N GLN A 148 11.80 -0.36 9.81
CA GLN A 148 13.08 -0.69 10.44
C GLN A 148 13.11 -2.14 10.99
N SER A 149 11.95 -2.81 11.13
CA SER A 149 11.87 -4.23 11.52
C SER A 149 12.65 -5.19 10.62
N ILE A 150 13.01 -4.78 9.40
CA ILE A 150 13.83 -5.61 8.50
C ILE A 150 15.27 -5.82 9.01
N ILE A 151 15.78 -4.93 9.86
CA ILE A 151 17.14 -5.00 10.43
C ILE A 151 17.19 -4.82 11.95
N GLU A 152 16.19 -4.16 12.52
CA GLU A 152 16.10 -3.89 13.96
C GLU A 152 15.14 -4.86 14.65
N PRO A 153 15.30 -5.12 15.96
CA PRO A 153 14.44 -6.02 16.72
C PRO A 153 13.08 -5.38 17.04
N VAL A 154 12.32 -5.01 16.00
CA VAL A 154 10.95 -4.51 16.10
C VAL A 154 10.00 -5.67 15.88
N LYS A 155 9.09 -5.90 16.84
CA LYS A 155 8.13 -7.00 16.82
C LYS A 155 6.71 -6.47 16.79
N PHE A 156 5.90 -7.07 15.95
CA PHE A 156 4.47 -6.80 15.91
C PHE A 156 3.73 -7.83 16.75
N VAL A 157 2.96 -7.38 17.74
CA VAL A 157 2.21 -8.27 18.65
C VAL A 157 0.71 -8.00 18.55
N GLY A 158 -0.10 -9.03 18.82
CA GLY A 158 -1.56 -8.91 18.75
C GLY A 158 -2.05 -8.62 17.33
N LYS A 159 -2.87 -7.57 17.19
CA LYS A 159 -3.39 -7.12 15.89
C LYS A 159 -2.30 -6.40 15.11
N ARG A 160 -2.19 -6.73 13.82
CA ARG A 160 -1.20 -6.13 12.91
C ARG A 160 -1.56 -4.67 12.59
N PRO A 161 -0.57 -3.78 12.39
CA PRO A 161 -0.81 -2.39 12.06
C PRO A 161 -1.21 -2.15 10.59
N TRP A 162 -1.44 -3.20 9.81
CA TRP A 162 -1.76 -3.16 8.39
C TRP A 162 -2.92 -4.11 8.03
N SER A 163 -3.50 -3.86 6.86
CA SER A 163 -4.46 -4.73 6.18
C SER A 163 -3.83 -5.21 4.89
N ILE A 164 -3.45 -6.49 4.86
CA ILE A 164 -2.95 -7.16 3.66
C ILE A 164 -3.90 -8.30 3.31
N VAL A 165 -4.30 -8.37 2.04
CA VAL A 165 -5.14 -9.44 1.51
C VAL A 165 -4.58 -9.92 0.18
N VAL A 166 -4.54 -11.24 -0.02
CA VAL A 166 -4.02 -11.90 -1.23
C VAL A 166 -5.13 -12.78 -1.81
N PHE A 167 -5.37 -12.69 -3.11
CA PHE A 167 -6.42 -13.43 -3.80
C PHE A 167 -5.90 -14.06 -5.10
N PRO A 168 -6.46 -15.21 -5.51
CA PRO A 168 -6.17 -15.74 -6.83
C PRO A 168 -6.90 -14.89 -7.88
N LEU A 169 -6.20 -14.47 -8.92
CA LEU A 169 -6.70 -13.57 -9.96
C LEU A 169 -6.53 -14.17 -11.34
N LYS A 170 -7.49 -13.90 -12.23
CA LYS A 170 -7.46 -14.32 -13.63
C LYS A 170 -7.25 -13.10 -14.53
N TYR A 171 -6.01 -12.65 -14.67
CA TYR A 171 -5.66 -11.65 -15.70
C TYR A 171 -5.31 -12.35 -17.02
N SER A 172 -5.39 -11.64 -18.14
CA SER A 172 -4.68 -12.10 -19.35
C SER A 172 -3.18 -12.25 -19.07
N ALA A 173 -2.56 -13.23 -19.73
CA ALA A 173 -1.11 -13.39 -19.68
C ALA A 173 -0.46 -12.06 -20.09
N ASP A 174 0.57 -11.65 -19.37
CA ASP A 174 1.33 -10.40 -19.57
C ASP A 174 0.71 -9.11 -18.99
N ILE A 175 -0.46 -9.14 -18.35
CA ILE A 175 -0.97 -7.95 -17.64
C ILE A 175 -0.27 -7.81 -16.28
N PHE A 176 0.30 -6.63 -16.08
CA PHE A 176 0.78 -6.11 -14.80
C PHE A 176 -0.13 -4.94 -14.39
N SER A 177 -0.99 -5.16 -13.40
CA SER A 177 -1.77 -4.11 -12.75
C SER A 177 -1.06 -3.68 -11.48
N TYR A 178 -0.72 -2.39 -11.41
CA TYR A 178 -0.07 -1.80 -10.26
C TYR A 178 -0.70 -0.45 -9.97
N ARG A 179 -1.03 -0.20 -8.70
CA ARG A 179 -1.46 1.11 -8.22
C ARG A 179 -0.86 1.38 -6.85
N ASP A 180 -0.63 2.65 -6.59
CA ASP A 180 -0.17 3.12 -5.29
C ASP A 180 -0.83 4.45 -4.93
N ASP A 181 -0.85 4.72 -3.63
CA ASP A 181 -1.02 6.05 -3.06
C ASP A 181 0.00 6.16 -1.91
N PRO A 182 1.17 6.77 -2.16
CA PRO A 182 2.24 6.83 -1.16
C PRO A 182 1.90 7.71 0.03
N ILE A 183 0.97 8.66 -0.13
CA ILE A 183 0.53 9.54 0.96
C ILE A 183 -0.45 8.81 1.87
N SER A 184 -1.38 8.06 1.28
CA SER A 184 -2.32 7.20 2.01
C SER A 184 -1.69 5.88 2.47
N LEU A 185 -0.46 5.58 2.03
CA LEU A 185 0.28 4.34 2.31
C LEU A 185 -0.48 3.09 1.83
N MET A 186 -1.00 3.19 0.61
CA MET A 186 -1.76 2.13 -0.05
C MET A 186 -1.06 1.63 -1.30
N PHE A 187 -1.26 0.34 -1.58
CA PHE A 187 -0.62 -0.35 -2.68
C PHE A 187 -1.52 -1.49 -3.17
N SER A 188 -1.61 -1.67 -4.48
CA SER A 188 -2.18 -2.87 -5.10
C SER A 188 -1.28 -3.40 -6.21
N PHE A 189 -1.27 -4.73 -6.30
CA PHE A 189 -0.51 -5.48 -7.30
C PHE A 189 -1.36 -6.63 -7.81
N GLY A 190 -1.49 -6.75 -9.12
CA GLY A 190 -2.26 -7.78 -9.78
C GLY A 190 -1.53 -8.28 -11.02
N VAL A 191 -1.41 -9.61 -11.12
CA VAL A 191 -0.85 -10.31 -12.28
C VAL A 191 -1.69 -11.55 -12.54
N ASN A 192 -1.49 -12.22 -13.66
CA ASN A 192 -2.16 -13.51 -13.85
C ASN A 192 -1.73 -14.50 -12.77
N GLY A 193 -2.70 -15.17 -12.16
CA GLY A 193 -2.51 -16.11 -11.05
C GLY A 193 -2.86 -15.50 -9.69
N PHE A 194 -2.52 -14.25 -9.40
CA PHE A 194 -2.78 -13.64 -8.10
C PHE A 194 -2.71 -12.11 -8.09
N GLY A 195 -3.24 -11.53 -7.03
CA GLY A 195 -2.96 -10.15 -6.65
C GLY A 195 -3.16 -9.93 -5.18
N PHE A 196 -2.68 -8.79 -4.69
CA PHE A 196 -2.80 -8.42 -3.31
C PHE A 196 -2.96 -6.90 -3.14
N ILE A 197 -3.61 -6.54 -2.04
CA ILE A 197 -3.80 -5.15 -1.61
C ILE A 197 -3.10 -5.01 -0.26
N ALA A 198 -2.39 -3.91 -0.07
CA ALA A 198 -1.72 -3.56 1.18
C ALA A 198 -2.10 -2.13 1.59
N CYS A 199 -2.75 -2.01 2.75
CA CYS A 199 -2.89 -0.75 3.48
C CYS A 199 -1.91 -0.81 4.66
N LEU A 200 -0.83 -0.02 4.61
CA LEU A 200 0.34 -0.24 5.44
C LEU A 200 0.23 0.33 6.86
N GLN A 201 -0.83 1.10 7.16
CA GLN A 201 -0.97 1.75 8.48
C GLN A 201 -2.44 1.97 8.90
N ASP A 202 -3.34 1.09 8.49
CA ASP A 202 -4.77 1.17 8.82
C ASP A 202 -5.15 0.40 10.11
N ASN A 203 -4.16 -0.19 10.80
CA ASN A 203 -4.36 -1.01 12.00
C ASN A 203 -5.26 -2.24 11.79
N GLY A 204 -5.35 -2.76 10.56
CA GLY A 204 -6.23 -3.89 10.26
C GLY A 204 -7.73 -3.55 10.25
N ILE A 205 -8.08 -2.28 10.41
CA ILE A 205 -9.47 -1.80 10.55
C ILE A 205 -10.24 -2.00 9.24
N ILE A 206 -9.61 -1.74 8.09
CA ILE A 206 -10.26 -1.87 6.78
C ILE A 206 -10.53 -3.33 6.46
N LYS A 207 -9.56 -4.23 6.71
CA LYS A 207 -9.73 -5.68 6.54
C LYS A 207 -10.84 -6.23 7.43
N GLU A 208 -10.94 -5.78 8.69
CA GLU A 208 -12.03 -6.19 9.58
C GLU A 208 -13.38 -5.64 9.10
N ASN A 209 -13.45 -4.39 8.63
CA ASN A 209 -14.67 -3.80 8.06
C ASN A 209 -15.17 -4.58 6.83
N GLN A 210 -14.26 -4.98 5.94
CA GLN A 210 -14.58 -5.73 4.72
C GLN A 210 -14.65 -7.24 4.92
N LYS A 211 -14.60 -7.74 6.16
CA LYS A 211 -14.52 -9.17 6.45
C LYS A 211 -15.61 -9.98 5.76
N GLU A 212 -16.87 -9.56 5.81
CA GLU A 212 -17.96 -10.31 5.18
C GLU A 212 -17.75 -10.45 3.66
N THR A 213 -17.39 -9.35 2.98
CA THR A 213 -17.05 -9.35 1.56
C THR A 213 -15.89 -10.30 1.27
N LEU A 214 -14.80 -10.20 2.05
CA LEU A 214 -13.60 -11.01 1.89
C LEU A 214 -13.89 -12.50 2.11
N GLU A 215 -14.76 -12.85 3.07
CA GLU A 215 -15.19 -14.23 3.30
C GLU A 215 -15.98 -14.79 2.11
N LYS A 216 -16.87 -14.01 1.49
CA LYS A 216 -17.61 -14.44 0.29
C LYS A 216 -16.72 -14.66 -0.93
N MET A 217 -15.57 -13.98 -0.96
CA MET A 217 -14.58 -14.09 -2.04
C MET A 217 -13.65 -15.29 -1.87
N LYS A 218 -13.66 -15.96 -0.71
CA LYS A 218 -12.82 -17.13 -0.48
C LYS A 218 -13.15 -18.23 -1.49
N ASP A 219 -12.13 -19.00 -1.84
CA ASP A 219 -12.20 -20.13 -2.77
C ASP A 219 -12.58 -19.76 -4.22
N HIS A 220 -12.66 -18.47 -4.55
CA HIS A 220 -12.93 -17.97 -5.89
C HIS A 220 -11.68 -17.36 -6.52
N VAL A 221 -11.40 -17.73 -7.77
CA VAL A 221 -10.47 -16.99 -8.64
C VAL A 221 -11.20 -15.76 -9.16
N LEU A 222 -10.77 -14.58 -8.74
CA LEU A 222 -11.49 -13.35 -9.05
C LEU A 222 -11.24 -12.89 -10.48
N HIS A 223 -12.25 -12.25 -11.06
CA HIS A 223 -12.08 -11.45 -12.26
C HIS A 223 -11.36 -10.14 -11.88
N PRO A 224 -10.42 -9.63 -12.71
CA PRO A 224 -9.72 -8.37 -12.50
C PRO A 224 -10.60 -7.20 -12.06
N ILE A 225 -11.74 -6.96 -12.73
CA ILE A 225 -12.68 -5.92 -12.34
C ILE A 225 -13.18 -6.02 -10.88
N GLN A 226 -13.34 -7.23 -10.33
CA GLN A 226 -13.74 -7.45 -8.94
C GLN A 226 -12.61 -7.07 -7.99
N PHE A 227 -11.37 -7.40 -8.36
CA PHE A 227 -10.19 -7.02 -7.59
C PHE A 227 -9.97 -5.49 -7.59
N GLU A 228 -10.17 -4.83 -8.73
CA GLU A 228 -10.13 -3.37 -8.84
C GLU A 228 -11.24 -2.71 -7.99
N GLU A 229 -12.44 -3.31 -7.91
CA GLU A 229 -13.50 -2.83 -7.00
C GLU A 229 -13.12 -3.03 -5.53
N LEU A 230 -12.52 -4.17 -5.18
CA LEU A 230 -12.07 -4.42 -3.81
C LEU A 230 -11.03 -3.36 -3.39
N TYR A 231 -10.09 -3.04 -4.28
CA TYR A 231 -9.12 -1.98 -4.04
C TYR A 231 -9.80 -0.61 -3.90
N ALA A 232 -10.79 -0.29 -4.75
CA ALA A 232 -11.58 0.94 -4.61
C ALA A 232 -12.28 1.03 -3.24
N ARG A 233 -12.86 -0.07 -2.75
CA ARG A 233 -13.49 -0.11 -1.43
C ARG A 233 -12.48 0.14 -0.32
N PHE A 234 -11.31 -0.52 -0.37
CA PHE A 234 -10.24 -0.30 0.61
C PHE A 234 -9.77 1.15 0.61
N HIS A 235 -9.55 1.72 -0.56
CA HIS A 235 -9.10 3.11 -0.68
C HIS A 235 -10.15 4.10 -0.19
N TYR A 236 -11.41 3.91 -0.59
CA TYR A 236 -12.46 4.81 -0.11
C TYR A 236 -12.67 4.72 1.40
N LEU A 237 -12.51 3.53 1.99
CA LEU A 237 -12.57 3.34 3.45
C LEU A 237 -11.42 4.04 4.17
N ASP A 238 -10.19 4.00 3.65
CA ASP A 238 -9.07 4.79 4.19
C ASP A 238 -9.39 6.29 4.12
N TYR A 239 -9.92 6.76 2.98
CA TYR A 239 -10.29 8.16 2.78
C TYR A 239 -11.35 8.67 3.78
N ILE A 240 -12.38 7.86 4.07
CA ILE A 240 -13.44 8.24 5.03
C ILE A 240 -13.13 7.82 6.47
N MET A 241 -11.95 7.25 6.76
CA MET A 241 -11.60 6.84 8.12
C MET A 241 -11.48 8.08 9.03
N GLN A 242 -12.33 8.17 10.04
CA GLN A 242 -12.34 9.27 11.01
C GLN A 242 -11.52 8.91 12.25
N HIS A 243 -11.51 7.64 12.63
CA HIS A 243 -10.68 7.15 13.71
C HIS A 243 -9.21 7.24 13.32
N LYS A 244 -8.42 7.99 14.08
CA LYS A 244 -6.97 8.04 13.88
C LYS A 244 -6.35 6.72 14.38
N PRO A 245 -5.70 5.91 13.52
CA PRO A 245 -5.05 4.68 13.95
C PRO A 245 -4.03 4.94 15.07
N GLN A 246 -4.20 4.28 16.21
CA GLN A 246 -3.28 4.36 17.35
C GLN A 246 -2.52 3.06 17.53
N GLN A 247 -1.22 3.15 17.80
CA GLN A 247 -0.40 2.00 18.15
C GLN A 247 0.18 2.18 19.55
N LYS A 248 0.24 1.10 20.31
CA LYS A 248 1.03 1.02 21.53
C LYS A 248 2.44 0.62 21.14
N ILE A 249 3.41 1.49 21.40
CA ILE A 249 4.83 1.26 21.12
C ILE A 249 5.55 1.17 22.45
N GLU A 250 6.13 0.01 22.75
CA GLU A 250 6.87 -0.23 23.97
C GLU A 250 8.33 -0.53 23.65
N ASN A 251 9.23 0.20 24.30
CA ASN A 251 10.67 -0.05 24.23
C ASN A 251 11.07 -0.96 25.39
N THR A 252 11.59 -2.14 25.08
CA THR A 252 12.09 -3.12 26.04
C THR A 252 13.58 -3.36 25.85
N ASP A 253 14.23 -4.04 26.78
CA ASP A 253 15.63 -4.46 26.61
C ASP A 253 15.82 -5.43 25.42
N ASN A 254 14.74 -6.07 24.96
CA ASN A 254 14.74 -7.02 23.84
C ASN A 254 14.33 -6.38 22.50
N GLY A 255 14.23 -5.05 22.44
CA GLY A 255 13.79 -4.31 21.25
C GLY A 255 12.44 -3.63 21.43
N ILE A 256 11.80 -3.30 20.31
CA ILE A 256 10.55 -2.52 20.25
C ILE A 256 9.38 -3.47 19.99
N SER A 257 8.29 -3.34 20.72
CA SER A 257 7.02 -3.99 20.38
C SER A 257 5.98 -2.98 19.94
N ILE A 258 5.28 -3.30 18.84
CA ILE A 258 4.21 -2.49 18.27
C ILE A 258 2.93 -3.32 18.27
N GLU A 259 1.89 -2.78 18.90
CA GLU A 259 0.54 -3.36 18.93
C GLU A 259 -0.47 -2.36 18.36
N ALA A 260 -1.28 -2.77 17.39
CA ALA A 260 -2.36 -1.94 16.90
C ALA A 260 -3.50 -1.89 17.91
N ILE A 261 -3.83 -0.68 18.39
CA ILE A 261 -4.97 -0.46 19.27
C ILE A 261 -6.23 -0.44 18.38
N GLN A 262 -7.18 -1.32 18.71
CA GLN A 262 -8.46 -1.37 18.02
C GLN A 262 -9.43 -0.37 18.66
N PRO A 263 -10.26 0.32 17.86
CA PRO A 263 -11.32 1.17 18.40
C PRO A 263 -12.26 0.33 19.27
N GLU A 264 -12.61 0.85 20.46
CA GLU A 264 -13.56 0.19 21.34
C GLU A 264 -14.96 0.23 20.73
N LYS A 265 -15.68 -0.90 20.71
CA LYS A 265 -17.05 -0.96 20.19
C LYS A 265 -18.06 -0.12 21.01
N SER A 266 -17.68 0.33 22.21
CA SER A 266 -18.52 1.06 23.16
C SER A 266 -18.46 2.58 23.03
N THR A 267 -17.56 3.12 22.20
CA THR A 267 -17.49 4.57 21.97
C THR A 267 -18.52 4.98 20.91
N ASP A 268 -19.26 6.07 21.15
CA ASP A 268 -20.18 6.68 20.17
C ASP A 268 -19.45 7.29 18.95
N GLU A 269 -18.11 7.26 18.93
CA GLU A 269 -17.30 7.74 17.80
C GLU A 269 -17.38 6.77 16.61
N ALA A 270 -17.87 7.26 15.47
CA ALA A 270 -17.89 6.49 14.24
C ALA A 270 -16.46 6.27 13.72
N ILE A 271 -16.10 5.01 13.45
CA ILE A 271 -14.79 4.64 12.89
C ILE A 271 -14.60 5.26 11.49
N PHE A 272 -15.68 5.24 10.70
CA PHE A 272 -15.74 5.76 9.34
C PHE A 272 -16.79 6.86 9.26
N GLY A 273 -16.55 7.84 8.40
CA GLY A 273 -17.55 8.79 7.96
C GLY A 273 -18.68 8.11 7.18
N LEU A 274 -19.73 8.86 6.89
CA LEU A 274 -20.85 8.37 6.09
C LEU A 274 -20.38 8.05 4.67
N TRP A 275 -20.69 6.84 4.23
CA TRP A 275 -20.45 6.42 2.86
C TRP A 275 -21.21 7.31 1.88
N ASN A 276 -20.51 7.86 0.89
CA ASN A 276 -21.10 8.67 -0.17
C ASN A 276 -20.92 7.94 -1.51
N ASP A 277 -22.04 7.41 -2.03
CA ASP A 277 -22.06 6.68 -3.29
C ASP A 277 -21.51 7.50 -4.46
N ASP A 278 -21.74 8.81 -4.48
CA ASP A 278 -21.27 9.73 -5.53
C ASP A 278 -19.75 9.75 -5.63
N LEU A 279 -19.10 9.96 -4.48
CA LEU A 279 -17.65 10.01 -4.38
C LEU A 279 -17.05 8.63 -4.63
N PHE A 280 -17.66 7.58 -4.08
CA PHE A 280 -17.20 6.21 -4.33
C PHE A 280 -17.28 5.85 -5.81
N ALA A 281 -18.38 6.18 -6.49
CA ALA A 281 -18.54 5.91 -7.92
C ALA A 281 -17.54 6.71 -8.78
N GLN A 282 -17.19 7.94 -8.38
CA GLN A 282 -16.15 8.69 -9.04
C GLN A 282 -14.78 8.00 -8.91
N LEU A 283 -14.42 7.54 -7.70
CA LEU A 283 -13.19 6.77 -7.48
C LEU A 283 -13.20 5.46 -8.27
N LEU A 284 -14.29 4.71 -8.21
CA LEU A 284 -14.43 3.41 -8.85
C LEU A 284 -14.37 3.51 -10.38
N ALA A 285 -14.96 4.56 -10.96
CA ALA A 285 -14.87 4.84 -12.39
C ALA A 285 -13.42 5.04 -12.85
N ASN A 286 -12.57 5.69 -12.04
CA ASN A 286 -11.14 5.83 -12.36
C ASN A 286 -10.43 4.47 -12.43
N TYR A 287 -10.83 3.51 -11.59
CA TYR A 287 -10.23 2.17 -11.59
C TYR A 287 -10.78 1.28 -12.68
N TRP A 288 -12.05 1.48 -13.05
CA TRP A 288 -12.69 0.76 -14.14
C TRP A 288 -12.56 1.45 -15.52
N GLN A 289 -11.75 2.51 -15.62
CA GLN A 289 -11.55 3.25 -16.86
C GLN A 289 -11.12 2.34 -18.03
N VAL A 290 -10.30 1.32 -17.75
CA VAL A 290 -9.84 0.34 -18.75
C VAL A 290 -10.97 -0.52 -19.34
N TYR A 291 -12.10 -0.63 -18.64
CA TYR A 291 -13.32 -1.31 -19.10
C TYR A 291 -14.32 -0.35 -19.75
N GLY A 292 -14.01 0.94 -19.85
CA GLY A 292 -14.90 1.97 -20.37
C GLY A 292 -16.14 2.20 -19.51
N ILE A 293 -16.06 1.93 -18.20
CA ILE A 293 -17.17 2.13 -17.26
C ILE A 293 -16.98 3.48 -16.56
N GLU A 294 -17.88 4.41 -16.88
CA GLU A 294 -17.88 5.77 -16.34
C GLU A 294 -18.79 5.89 -15.11
N ARG A 295 -18.68 7.00 -14.38
CA ARG A 295 -19.45 7.26 -13.15
C ARG A 295 -20.95 7.12 -13.37
N GLU A 296 -21.46 7.59 -14.51
CA GLU A 296 -22.89 7.54 -14.89
C GLU A 296 -23.35 6.11 -15.21
N ASN A 297 -22.42 5.21 -15.52
CA ASN A 297 -22.74 3.79 -15.64
C ASN A 297 -22.91 3.14 -14.26
N ILE A 298 -22.11 3.58 -13.28
CA ILE A 298 -22.11 3.07 -11.91
C ILE A 298 -23.31 3.59 -11.13
N LEU A 299 -23.56 4.89 -11.14
CA LEU A 299 -24.69 5.52 -10.48
C LEU A 299 -25.76 5.91 -11.47
N ARG A 300 -26.89 5.19 -11.41
CA ARG A 300 -28.05 5.43 -12.24
C ARG A 300 -29.24 5.82 -11.38
N PHE A 301 -30.03 6.77 -11.86
CA PHE A 301 -31.23 7.22 -11.16
C PHE A 301 -32.15 6.04 -10.82
N GLN A 302 -32.58 5.98 -9.55
CA GLN A 302 -33.46 4.92 -9.01
C GLN A 302 -32.91 3.48 -9.13
N LYS A 303 -31.60 3.32 -9.29
CA LYS A 303 -30.93 2.01 -9.24
C LYS A 303 -29.84 2.04 -8.18
N PRO A 304 -29.60 0.92 -7.49
CA PRO A 304 -28.44 0.83 -6.63
C PRO A 304 -27.14 0.91 -7.47
N PRO A 305 -26.01 1.32 -6.87
CA PRO A 305 -24.73 1.39 -7.57
C PRO A 305 -24.35 0.06 -8.23
N LEU A 306 -23.78 0.12 -9.43
CA LEU A 306 -23.21 -1.05 -10.09
C LEU A 306 -22.06 -1.61 -9.24
N SER A 307 -22.07 -2.92 -9.03
CA SER A 307 -21.00 -3.68 -8.39
C SER A 307 -20.78 -4.98 -9.17
N PHE A 308 -19.52 -5.39 -9.27
CA PHE A 308 -19.09 -6.70 -9.72
C PHE A 308 -18.65 -7.59 -8.56
N LEU A 309 -18.48 -7.06 -7.34
CA LEU A 309 -18.26 -7.87 -6.14
C LEU A 309 -19.55 -8.51 -5.64
N GLU A 310 -20.59 -7.70 -5.40
CA GLU A 310 -21.83 -8.15 -4.78
C GLU A 310 -23.02 -7.71 -5.62
N ASN A 311 -24.02 -8.58 -5.74
CA ASN A 311 -25.29 -8.20 -6.35
C ASN A 311 -25.90 -7.06 -5.52
N PRO A 312 -26.21 -5.90 -6.13
CA PRO A 312 -26.60 -4.73 -5.38
C PRO A 312 -27.96 -4.88 -4.68
N TYR A 313 -28.79 -5.85 -5.09
CA TYR A 313 -30.09 -6.16 -4.50
C TYR A 313 -30.03 -7.33 -3.51
N THR A 314 -29.34 -8.42 -3.84
CA THR A 314 -29.32 -9.64 -2.99
C THR A 314 -28.14 -9.68 -2.02
N LYS A 315 -27.10 -8.85 -2.23
CA LYS A 315 -25.82 -8.88 -1.50
C LYS A 315 -25.04 -10.19 -1.61
N GLU A 316 -25.43 -11.07 -2.53
CA GLU A 316 -24.70 -12.29 -2.86
C GLU A 316 -23.47 -11.95 -3.70
N PHE A 317 -22.39 -12.71 -3.52
CA PHE A 317 -21.19 -12.56 -4.34
C PHE A 317 -21.47 -12.91 -5.80
N ILE A 318 -20.99 -12.07 -6.71
CA ILE A 318 -21.14 -12.30 -8.15
C ILE A 318 -20.09 -13.31 -8.60
N ASN A 319 -20.55 -14.42 -9.16
CA ASN A 319 -19.66 -15.46 -9.67
C ASN A 319 -18.73 -14.89 -10.76
N PRO A 320 -17.39 -14.95 -10.60
CA PRO A 320 -16.42 -14.39 -11.54
C PRO A 320 -16.61 -14.87 -12.98
N GLU A 321 -17.00 -16.14 -13.18
CA GLU A 321 -17.19 -16.74 -14.51
C GLU A 321 -18.43 -16.21 -15.25
N THR A 322 -19.30 -15.46 -14.57
CA THR A 322 -20.47 -14.81 -15.20
C THR A 322 -20.16 -13.44 -15.78
N ILE A 323 -19.01 -12.86 -15.46
CA ILE A 323 -18.58 -11.54 -15.90
C ILE A 323 -18.03 -11.65 -17.34
N LYS A 324 -18.63 -10.91 -18.27
CA LYS A 324 -18.32 -10.96 -19.72
C LYS A 324 -17.37 -9.85 -20.18
N LEU A 325 -16.54 -9.35 -19.27
CA LEU A 325 -15.54 -8.34 -19.56
C LEU A 325 -14.20 -9.01 -19.91
N PRO A 326 -13.28 -8.30 -20.60
CA PRO A 326 -11.94 -8.81 -20.82
C PRO A 326 -11.19 -8.99 -19.49
N PHE A 327 -10.31 -9.99 -19.47
CA PHE A 327 -9.41 -10.31 -18.35
C PHE A 327 -8.03 -9.69 -18.54
#